data_AF-A0A1Y1S6Q8-F1
#
_entry.id   AF-A0A1Y1S6Q8-F1
#
_cell.length_a   1.000
_cell.length_b   1.000
_cell.length_c   1.000
_cell.angle_alpha   90.00
_cell.angle_beta   90.00
_cell.angle_gamma   90.00
#
_symmetry.space_group_name_H-M   'P 1'
#
loop_
_entity.id
_entity.type
_entity.pdbx_description
1 polymer ?
#
loop_
_entity_poly.entity_id
_entity_poly.type
_entity_poly.pdbx_seq_one_letter_code
_entity_poly.pdbx_strand_id
1 'polypeptide(L)'
;MIKGVLDEQKVANALDRQIEAEQLIKYLERHTVKSNNENVINQIRIWRNKRNRISRETGYLYDEFDNYNEYRNYIEKAGTDGIIYKNDEERMIFSRRRIV
;
A
#
# COMPACT_ATOMS: atom_id res chain seq x y z
N MET A 1 39.26 2.25 -5.28
CA MET A 1 38.22 1.85 -4.31
C MET A 1 37.12 2.89 -4.36
N ILE A 2 35.91 2.51 -4.74
CA ILE A 2 34.75 3.43 -4.76
C ILE A 2 34.03 3.28 -3.42
N LYS A 3 33.73 4.39 -2.75
CA LYS A 3 32.92 4.41 -1.53
C LYS A 3 31.60 5.10 -1.84
N GLY A 4 30.50 4.45 -1.48
CA GLY A 4 29.15 4.99 -1.61
C GLY A 4 28.40 4.81 -0.29
N VAL A 5 27.48 5.73 -0.02
CA VAL A 5 26.56 5.65 1.12
C VAL A 5 25.15 5.45 0.57
N LEU A 6 24.43 4.47 1.09
CA LEU A 6 23.02 4.26 0.80
C LEU A 6 22.18 5.03 1.83
N ASP A 7 21.29 5.89 1.36
CA ASP A 7 20.37 6.68 2.18
C ASP A 7 18.94 6.59 1.62
N GLU A 8 17.98 7.10 2.39
CA GLU A 8 16.56 7.10 2.05
C GLU A 8 16.28 7.76 0.69
N GLN A 9 16.94 8.89 0.41
CA GLN A 9 16.72 9.67 -0.81
C GLN A 9 17.18 8.90 -2.05
N LYS A 10 18.31 8.20 -1.98
CA LYS A 10 18.80 7.35 -3.08
C LYS A 10 17.87 6.18 -3.35
N VAL A 11 17.33 5.55 -2.30
CA VAL A 11 16.34 4.49 -2.46
C VAL A 11 15.04 5.04 -3.04
N ALA A 12 14.55 6.18 -2.56
CA ALA A 12 13.35 6.83 -3.11
C ALA A 12 13.52 7.18 -4.60
N ASN A 13 14.66 7.79 -4.96
CA ASN A 13 14.98 8.11 -6.35
C ASN A 13 15.05 6.87 -7.26
N ALA A 14 15.51 5.73 -6.73
CA ALA A 14 15.53 4.47 -7.47
C ALA A 14 14.11 3.93 -7.69
N LEU A 15 13.27 3.96 -6.65
CA LEU A 15 11.85 3.57 -6.74
C LEU A 15 11.09 4.45 -7.74
N ASP A 16 11.36 5.75 -7.78
CA ASP A 16 10.76 6.69 -8.76
C ASP A 16 11.15 6.37 -10.20
N ARG A 17 12.31 5.72 -10.40
CA ARG A 17 12.77 5.20 -11.68
C ARG A 17 12.31 3.78 -11.97
N GLN A 18 11.28 3.31 -11.26
CA GLN A 18 10.70 1.95 -11.42
C GLN A 18 11.69 0.82 -11.10
N ILE A 19 12.70 1.09 -10.28
CA ILE A 19 13.56 0.04 -9.72
C ILE A 19 12.92 -0.44 -8.43
N GLU A 20 12.42 -1.67 -8.41
CA GLU A 20 11.75 -2.24 -7.24
C GLU A 20 12.72 -2.46 -6.07
N ALA A 21 12.24 -2.30 -4.84
CA ALA A 21 13.05 -2.49 -3.63
C ALA A 21 13.71 -3.89 -3.58
N GLU A 22 13.00 -4.93 -4.03
CA GLU A 22 13.52 -6.29 -4.09
C GLU A 22 14.63 -6.46 -5.15
N GLN A 23 14.63 -5.64 -6.21
CA GLN A 23 15.74 -5.62 -7.17
C GLN A 23 17.00 -5.03 -6.53
N LEU A 24 16.86 -3.98 -5.71
CA LEU A 24 17.98 -3.41 -4.95
C LEU A 24 18.54 -4.43 -3.94
N ILE A 25 17.67 -5.11 -3.20
CA ILE A 25 18.06 -6.13 -2.23
C ILE A 25 18.79 -7.28 -2.93
N LYS A 26 18.22 -7.83 -4.01
CA LYS A 26 18.82 -8.91 -4.79
C LYS A 26 20.17 -8.52 -5.38
N TYR A 27 20.32 -7.27 -5.83
CA TYR A 27 21.60 -6.76 -6.31
C TYR A 27 22.64 -6.73 -5.19
N LEU A 28 22.28 -6.22 -4.01
CA LEU A 28 23.17 -6.22 -2.86
C LEU A 28 23.56 -7.64 -2.45
N GLU A 29 22.59 -8.56 -2.32
CA GLU A 29 22.84 -9.96 -1.96
C GLU A 29 23.79 -10.67 -2.92
N ARG A 30 23.65 -10.40 -4.24
CA ARG A 30 24.50 -11.01 -5.26
C ARG A 30 25.94 -10.50 -5.24
N HIS A 31 26.14 -9.24 -4.88
CA HIS A 31 27.43 -8.56 -4.99
C HIS A 31 28.15 -8.38 -3.65
N THR A 32 27.63 -8.97 -2.57
CA THR A 32 28.23 -8.93 -1.23
C THR A 32 28.87 -10.26 -0.87
N VAL A 33 30.14 -10.23 -0.47
CA VAL A 33 30.93 -11.43 -0.10
C VAL A 33 30.57 -11.96 1.30
N LYS A 34 29.99 -11.12 2.17
CA LYS A 34 29.46 -11.49 3.48
C LYS A 34 27.94 -11.42 3.45
N SER A 35 27.27 -12.27 4.23
CA SER A 35 25.83 -12.19 4.43
C SER A 35 25.45 -10.74 4.75
N ASN A 36 24.50 -10.20 3.99
CA ASN A 36 24.06 -8.84 4.21
C ASN A 36 23.45 -8.74 5.61
N ASN A 37 23.78 -7.64 6.30
CA ASN A 37 23.15 -7.35 7.57
C ASN A 37 21.65 -7.18 7.32
N GLU A 38 20.84 -8.03 7.95
CA GLU A 38 19.37 -8.00 7.85
C GLU A 38 18.83 -6.60 8.13
N ASN A 39 19.51 -5.80 8.96
CA ASN A 39 19.14 -4.42 9.23
C ASN A 39 19.16 -3.54 7.98
N VAL A 40 20.12 -3.72 7.07
CA VAL A 40 20.20 -2.93 5.83
C VAL A 40 19.06 -3.31 4.87
N ILE A 41 18.76 -4.60 4.74
CA ILE A 41 17.64 -5.08 3.93
C ILE A 41 16.31 -4.56 4.50
N ASN A 42 16.13 -4.66 5.81
CA ASN A 42 14.96 -4.14 6.50
C ASN A 42 14.84 -2.62 6.33
N GLN A 43 15.95 -1.88 6.37
CA GLN A 43 15.95 -0.44 6.19
C GLN A 43 15.44 -0.03 4.79
N ILE A 44 15.83 -0.76 3.74
CA ILE A 44 15.32 -0.54 2.37
C ILE A 44 13.80 -0.78 2.32
N ARG A 45 13.30 -1.84 2.96
CA ARG A 45 11.86 -2.14 3.02
C ARG A 45 11.09 -1.06 3.79
N ILE A 46 11.63 -0.57 4.90
CA ILE A 46 11.04 0.55 5.67
C ILE A 46 10.93 1.79 4.78
N TRP A 47 11.97 2.14 4.03
CA TRP A 47 11.94 3.29 3.13
C TRP A 47 10.93 3.13 1.98
N ARG A 48 10.82 1.93 1.40
CA ARG A 48 9.77 1.59 0.44
C ARG A 48 8.37 1.81 1.03
N ASN A 49 8.11 1.28 2.22
CA ASN A 49 6.81 1.40 2.87
C ASN A 49 6.49 2.84 3.25
N LYS A 50 7.49 3.61 3.69
CA LYS A 50 7.35 5.03 4.01
C LYS A 50 6.94 5.84 2.77
N ARG A 51 7.53 5.54 1.60
CA ARG A 51 7.11 6.13 0.31
C ARG A 51 5.66 5.77 -0.03
N ASN A 52 5.30 4.50 0.11
CA ASN A 52 4.00 3.97 -0.28
C ASN A 52 2.96 4.01 0.85
N ARG A 53 3.13 4.90 1.84
CA ARG A 53 2.27 4.97 3.03
C ARG A 53 0.86 5.47 2.73
N ILE A 54 0.71 6.30 1.70
CA ILE A 54 -0.57 6.88 1.31
C ILE A 54 -0.97 6.24 -0.03
N SER A 55 -2.01 5.41 0.01
CA SER A 55 -2.72 4.99 -1.20
C SER A 55 -3.90 5.92 -1.44
N ARG A 56 -4.24 6.10 -2.72
CA ARG A 56 -5.45 6.81 -3.14
C ARG A 56 -6.28 5.81 -3.92
N GLU A 57 -7.52 5.63 -3.50
CA GLU A 57 -8.51 4.84 -4.23
C GLU A 57 -9.61 5.78 -4.71
N THR A 58 -10.06 5.59 -5.94
CA THR A 58 -11.24 6.31 -6.47
C THR A 58 -12.45 5.40 -6.33
N GLY A 59 -13.56 5.95 -5.85
CA GLY A 59 -14.76 5.18 -5.55
C GLY A 59 -15.95 6.06 -5.24
N TYR A 60 -16.99 5.42 -4.72
CA TYR A 60 -18.26 6.03 -4.35
C TYR A 60 -18.46 5.90 -2.85
N LEU A 61 -18.81 7.01 -2.21
CA LEU A 61 -19.24 7.04 -0.82
C LEU A 61 -20.76 6.91 -0.78
N TYR A 62 -21.23 5.99 0.04
CA TYR A 62 -22.64 5.80 0.36
C TYR A 62 -22.80 6.00 1.85
N ASP A 63 -23.61 6.97 2.21
CA ASP A 63 -23.95 7.40 3.56
C ASP A 63 -25.46 7.69 3.63
N GLU A 64 -25.93 8.20 4.76
CA GLU A 64 -27.32 8.62 4.97
C GLU A 64 -28.38 7.52 4.75
N PHE A 65 -28.04 6.26 4.99
CA PHE A 65 -29.03 5.17 4.91
C PHE A 65 -30.20 5.41 5.87
N ASP A 66 -31.43 5.25 5.39
CA ASP A 66 -32.64 5.51 6.18
C ASP A 66 -32.72 4.59 7.38
N ASN A 67 -32.36 3.32 7.18
CA ASN A 67 -32.44 2.28 8.19
C ASN A 67 -31.31 1.25 8.05
N TYR A 68 -31.15 0.41 9.07
CA TYR A 68 -30.11 -0.61 9.09
C TYR A 68 -30.31 -1.70 8.02
N ASN A 69 -31.55 -2.01 7.65
CA ASN A 69 -31.82 -3.03 6.63
C ASN A 69 -31.35 -2.57 5.25
N GLU A 70 -31.53 -1.29 4.91
CA GLU A 70 -31.02 -0.72 3.67
C GLU A 70 -29.49 -0.79 3.58
N TYR A 71 -28.81 -0.40 4.66
CA TYR A 71 -27.36 -0.53 4.79
C TYR A 71 -26.88 -1.98 4.57
N ARG A 72 -27.57 -2.95 5.18
CA ARG A 72 -27.27 -4.38 5.03
C ARG A 72 -27.50 -4.88 3.61
N ASN A 73 -28.63 -4.52 3.00
CA ASN A 73 -28.92 -4.85 1.61
C ASN A 73 -27.84 -4.29 0.68
N TYR A 74 -27.31 -3.11 0.98
CA TYR A 74 -26.23 -2.48 0.21
C TYR A 74 -24.93 -3.27 0.29
N ILE A 75 -24.55 -3.72 1.50
CA ILE A 75 -23.38 -4.57 1.71
C ILE A 75 -23.50 -5.87 0.91
N GLU A 76 -24.68 -6.50 0.96
CA GLU A 76 -24.94 -7.74 0.23
C GLU A 76 -24.83 -7.55 -1.29
N LYS A 77 -25.38 -6.45 -1.81
CA LYS A 77 -25.26 -6.09 -3.23
C LYS A 77 -23.83 -5.74 -3.65
N ALA A 78 -23.07 -5.07 -2.78
CA ALA A 78 -21.69 -4.70 -3.04
C ALA A 78 -20.78 -5.91 -3.24
N GLY A 79 -21.11 -7.02 -2.56
CA GLY A 79 -20.28 -8.21 -2.51
C GLY A 79 -18.94 -7.98 -1.78
N THR A 80 -18.19 -9.05 -1.59
CA THR A 80 -16.95 -9.05 -0.79
C THR A 80 -15.84 -8.19 -1.40
N ASP A 81 -15.81 -8.06 -2.73
CA ASP A 81 -14.72 -7.37 -3.45
C ASP A 81 -15.04 -5.90 -3.79
N GLY A 82 -16.27 -5.46 -3.55
CA GLY A 82 -16.72 -4.10 -3.89
C GLY A 82 -16.36 -3.06 -2.83
N ILE A 83 -16.38 -3.45 -1.56
CA ILE A 83 -16.22 -2.55 -0.41
C ILE A 83 -14.74 -2.33 -0.12
N ILE A 84 -14.30 -1.08 -0.19
CA ILE A 84 -12.95 -0.65 0.17
C ILE A 84 -12.88 -0.31 1.65
N TYR A 85 -13.93 0.32 2.17
CA TYR A 85 -14.03 0.74 3.56
C TYR A 85 -15.49 0.72 4.03
N LYS A 86 -15.71 0.40 5.31
CA LYS A 86 -17.02 0.47 5.95
C LYS A 86 -16.92 1.00 7.39
N ASN A 87 -17.94 1.74 7.80
CA ASN A 87 -18.20 2.10 9.19
C ASN A 87 -19.64 1.69 9.54
N ASP A 88 -19.80 0.68 10.39
CA ASP A 88 -21.10 0.15 10.79
C ASP A 88 -21.87 1.10 11.73
N GLU A 89 -21.17 1.92 12.53
CA GLU A 89 -21.79 2.85 13.49
C GLU A 89 -22.43 4.05 12.79
N GLU A 90 -21.72 4.62 11.82
CA GLU A 90 -22.20 5.76 11.02
C GLU A 90 -23.02 5.32 9.80
N ARG A 91 -23.09 4.01 9.53
CA ARG A 91 -23.65 3.44 8.31
C ARG A 91 -23.02 4.11 7.07
N MET A 92 -21.71 4.01 6.93
CA MET A 92 -20.97 4.55 5.80
C MET A 92 -20.23 3.45 5.05
N ILE A 93 -20.27 3.50 3.72
CA ILE A 93 -19.61 2.53 2.84
C ILE A 93 -18.87 3.28 1.75
N PHE A 94 -17.58 3.00 1.60
CA PHE A 94 -16.81 3.41 0.42
C PHE A 94 -16.59 2.20 -0.48
N SER A 95 -17.13 2.26 -1.69
CA SER A 95 -17.09 1.17 -2.67
C SER A 95 -16.29 1.56 -3.91
N ARG A 96 -15.55 0.60 -4.47
CA ARG A 96 -14.79 0.79 -5.72
C ARG A 96 -15.71 0.98 -6.94
N ARG A 97 -16.88 0.36 -6.91
CA ARG A 97 -17.82 0.34 -8.04
C ARG A 97 -19.14 0.96 -7.61
N ARG A 98 -19.82 1.59 -8.58
CA ARG A 98 -21.17 2.09 -8.36
C ARG A 98 -22.10 0.88 -8.21
N ILE A 99 -22.76 0.77 -7.08
CA ILE A 99 -23.79 -0.24 -6.86
C ILE A 99 -25.13 0.46 -7.11
N VAL A 100 -25.80 0.03 -8.18
CA VAL A 100 -27.12 0.51 -8.63
C VAL A 100 -28.13 -0.59 -8.39
#